data_AF-A0A957NY48-F1
#
_entry.id   AF-A0A957NY48-F1
#
_cell.length_a   1.000
_cell.length_b   1.000
_cell.length_c   1.000
_cell.angle_alpha   90.00
_cell.angle_beta   90.00
_cell.angle_gamma   90.00
#
_symmetry.space_group_name_H-M   'P 1'
#
loop_
_entity.id
_entity.type
_entity.pdbx_description
1 polymer ?
#
loop_
_entity_poly.entity_id
_entity_poly.type
_entity_poly.pdbx_seq_one_letter_code
_entity_poly.pdbx_strand_id
1 'polypeptide(L)'
;MKRFQHFPNIMLLGAVFLLIFVLAACNPDAAAPAPETPQEEAAPDAGGEEAAAGAAEETPAETAPAEAEAAAPVDSGPAPTGLVDEIVVVEEPSQDAAVTRLGVGEIDVFANSVSDPEVFQSIQAAGLKYAQSYGNYSELTFNPAGPVFEGTGKLNPFAVPAVREAMNWLVDRDYISEELYGGLAVPRYLPITRAFPDYARLVDVARQLELKYAHDPDKAREVITAEMEKLGAEMVDGQWQYEGEPVEIIVLIRTEDVRNEIGDYVANLLED
;
A
#
# COMPACT_ATOMS: atom_id res chain seq x y z
N MET A 1 53.61 46.13 -22.89
CA MET A 1 52.39 46.74 -22.32
C MET A 1 51.60 45.64 -21.61
N LYS A 2 51.37 45.81 -20.29
CA LYS A 2 50.33 45.24 -19.38
C LYS A 2 50.01 43.72 -19.49
N ARG A 3 50.47 42.85 -18.57
CA ARG A 3 50.06 42.56 -17.16
C ARG A 3 48.61 42.08 -16.99
N PHE A 4 48.43 40.87 -16.42
CA PHE A 4 47.66 40.50 -15.19
C PHE A 4 47.74 38.96 -15.05
N GLN A 5 48.55 38.39 -14.15
CA GLN A 5 48.39 38.15 -12.69
C GLN A 5 47.39 37.04 -12.29
N HIS A 6 47.96 36.09 -11.54
CA HIS A 6 47.39 34.94 -10.84
C HIS A 6 46.84 35.34 -9.45
N PHE A 7 46.09 34.41 -8.81
CA PHE A 7 45.68 34.26 -7.37
C PHE A 7 44.15 34.26 -7.08
N PRO A 8 43.68 33.57 -5.99
CA PRO A 8 42.68 32.48 -6.01
C PRO A 8 41.59 32.67 -4.92
N ASN A 9 41.04 31.57 -4.35
CA ASN A 9 40.21 31.46 -3.12
C ASN A 9 38.69 31.32 -3.30
N ILE A 10 38.20 30.08 -3.47
CA ILE A 10 36.83 29.66 -3.11
C ILE A 10 36.93 28.48 -2.14
N MET A 11 37.64 28.69 -1.03
CA MET A 11 37.72 27.74 0.10
C MET A 11 37.38 28.44 1.42
N LEU A 12 36.43 29.37 1.37
CA LEU A 12 36.00 30.18 2.52
C LEU A 12 34.47 30.36 2.62
N LEU A 13 33.67 29.47 2.00
CA LEU A 13 32.22 29.39 2.25
C LEU A 13 31.82 28.23 3.20
N GLY A 14 32.72 27.26 3.41
CA GLY A 14 32.45 26.08 4.26
C GLY A 14 32.63 26.30 5.77
N ALA A 15 33.15 27.46 6.20
CA ALA A 15 33.48 27.72 7.61
C ALA A 15 32.48 28.64 8.35
N VAL A 16 31.48 29.19 7.66
CA VAL A 16 30.49 30.12 8.28
C VAL A 16 29.19 29.41 8.68
N PHE A 17 28.89 28.24 8.12
CA PHE A 17 27.70 27.46 8.50
C PHE A 17 27.88 26.58 9.75
N LEU A 18 29.12 26.34 10.19
CA LEU A 18 29.40 25.50 11.36
C LEU A 18 29.52 26.28 12.68
N LEU A 19 29.41 27.61 12.68
CA LEU A 19 29.50 28.43 13.89
C LEU A 19 28.15 28.87 14.48
N ILE A 20 27.02 28.51 13.85
CA ILE A 20 25.67 28.89 14.31
C ILE A 20 25.04 27.79 15.20
N PHE A 21 25.59 26.57 15.22
CA PHE A 21 25.10 25.47 16.06
C PHE A 21 25.78 25.33 17.44
N VAL A 22 26.78 26.15 17.77
CA VAL A 22 27.59 25.99 19.00
C VAL A 22 27.34 27.09 20.06
N LEU A 23 26.34 27.97 19.86
CA LEU A 23 26.10 29.11 20.76
C LEU A 23 24.67 29.20 21.35
N ALA A 24 23.94 28.08 21.42
CA ALA A 24 22.65 27.99 22.09
C ALA A 24 22.60 26.94 23.22
N ALA A 25 23.76 26.56 23.76
CA ALA A 25 23.85 25.84 25.03
C ALA A 25 24.41 26.81 26.09
N CYS A 26 23.69 26.93 27.21
CA CYS A 26 23.95 27.78 28.38
C CYS A 26 23.24 29.15 28.40
N ASN A 27 21.96 29.16 28.77
CA ASN A 27 21.50 30.02 29.87
C ASN A 27 20.22 29.44 30.52
N PRO A 28 20.21 29.12 31.82
CA PRO A 28 19.00 28.81 32.56
C PRO A 28 18.33 30.13 33.02
N ASP A 29 17.00 30.11 33.18
CA ASP A 29 16.11 31.25 33.48
C ASP A 29 15.69 32.13 32.29
N ALA A 30 14.66 31.66 31.59
CA ALA A 30 13.60 32.51 31.01
C ALA A 30 12.36 31.63 30.72
N ALA A 31 11.35 31.71 31.59
CA ALA A 31 10.05 31.09 31.37
C ALA A 31 9.24 31.92 30.36
N ALA A 32 8.66 31.26 29.35
CA ALA A 32 7.67 31.81 28.44
C ALA A 32 6.44 30.87 28.37
N PRO A 33 5.22 31.41 28.21
CA PRO A 33 3.96 30.72 28.52
C PRO A 33 3.44 29.83 27.37
N ALA A 34 2.63 28.83 27.74
CA ALA A 34 1.98 27.87 26.84
C ALA A 34 0.76 28.47 26.09
N PRO A 35 0.47 28.04 24.84
CA PRO A 35 -0.78 28.38 24.17
C PRO A 35 -1.91 27.37 24.46
N GLU A 36 -3.12 27.92 24.55
CA GLU A 36 -4.38 27.34 25.01
C GLU A 36 -5.12 26.51 23.93
N THR A 37 -5.86 25.48 24.37
CA THR A 37 -6.83 24.70 23.59
C THR A 37 -8.16 25.47 23.39
N PRO A 38 -8.78 25.46 22.20
CA PRO A 38 -10.09 26.10 21.99
C PRO A 38 -11.25 25.37 22.70
N GLN A 39 -12.12 26.16 23.35
CA GLN A 39 -13.41 25.77 23.91
C GLN A 39 -14.50 25.77 22.82
N GLU A 40 -15.42 24.81 22.86
CA GLU A 40 -16.67 24.79 22.09
C GLU A 40 -17.86 25.15 23.01
N GLU A 41 -18.70 26.08 22.55
CA GLU A 41 -19.80 26.73 23.27
C GLU A 41 -21.13 25.99 23.00
N ALA A 42 -22.03 25.93 24.00
CA ALA A 42 -23.19 25.04 24.04
C ALA A 42 -24.54 25.65 23.58
N ALA A 43 -25.34 24.81 22.87
CA ALA A 43 -26.80 24.56 22.91
C ALA A 43 -27.82 25.68 22.49
N PRO A 44 -29.08 25.30 22.09
CA PRO A 44 -30.08 24.86 23.07
C PRO A 44 -30.96 23.64 22.69
N ASP A 45 -31.52 23.07 23.76
CA ASP A 45 -32.43 21.93 23.91
C ASP A 45 -33.92 22.30 23.71
N ALA A 46 -34.74 21.29 23.39
CA ALA A 46 -36.18 21.29 23.64
C ALA A 46 -36.73 19.84 23.84
N GLY A 47 -36.64 19.35 25.08
CA GLY A 47 -37.67 18.61 25.86
C GLY A 47 -38.19 17.26 25.33
N GLY A 48 -38.42 16.22 26.13
CA GLY A 48 -38.41 15.99 27.57
C GLY A 48 -39.32 14.78 27.86
N GLU A 49 -38.94 13.88 28.79
CA GLU A 49 -39.75 13.42 29.94
C GLU A 49 -38.96 12.42 30.80
N GLU A 50 -39.04 12.62 32.11
CA GLU A 50 -38.32 11.92 33.18
C GLU A 50 -38.81 10.49 33.45
N ALA A 51 -37.91 9.65 33.97
CA ALA A 51 -38.17 8.94 35.23
C ALA A 51 -36.84 8.49 35.88
N ALA A 52 -36.54 9.06 37.04
CA ALA A 52 -35.40 8.74 37.89
C ALA A 52 -35.65 7.50 38.77
N ALA A 53 -34.60 6.73 39.09
CA ALA A 53 -34.33 6.23 40.44
C ALA A 53 -32.98 5.51 40.56
N GLY A 54 -32.13 6.00 41.48
CA GLY A 54 -31.35 5.15 42.39
C GLY A 54 -29.97 4.69 41.93
N ALA A 55 -28.93 5.45 42.33
CA ALA A 55 -27.54 5.00 42.32
C ALA A 55 -27.29 3.94 43.41
N ALA A 56 -26.61 2.86 43.05
CA ALA A 56 -25.86 2.00 43.96
C ALA A 56 -24.45 1.79 43.37
N GLU A 57 -23.45 2.07 44.18
CA GLU A 57 -22.02 1.97 43.91
C GLU A 57 -21.60 0.50 44.03
N GLU A 58 -21.12 -0.12 42.94
CA GLU A 58 -20.46 -1.44 42.97
C GLU A 58 -19.01 -1.32 42.49
N THR A 59 -18.13 -1.81 43.36
CA THR A 59 -16.68 -1.98 43.24
C THR A 59 -16.29 -2.76 41.98
N PRO A 60 -15.19 -2.44 41.27
CA PRO A 60 -14.75 -3.22 40.11
C PRO A 60 -14.30 -4.62 40.54
N ALA A 61 -14.97 -5.66 40.03
CA ALA A 61 -14.51 -7.03 40.15
C ALA A 61 -13.36 -7.28 39.17
N GLU A 62 -12.22 -7.69 39.73
CA GLU A 62 -11.05 -8.22 39.05
C GLU A 62 -11.44 -9.41 38.16
N THR A 63 -11.26 -9.26 36.85
CA THR A 63 -11.57 -10.29 35.86
C THR A 63 -10.42 -11.29 35.83
N ALA A 64 -10.64 -12.49 36.39
CA ALA A 64 -9.72 -13.61 36.30
C ALA A 64 -9.56 -14.06 34.82
N PRO A 65 -8.37 -14.54 34.42
CA PRO A 65 -8.14 -15.04 33.07
C PRO A 65 -9.06 -16.23 32.76
N ALA A 66 -9.71 -16.18 31.60
CA ALA A 66 -10.51 -17.28 31.08
C ALA A 66 -9.61 -18.50 30.86
N GLU A 67 -9.83 -19.56 31.64
CA GLU A 67 -9.29 -20.89 31.37
C GLU A 67 -9.80 -21.36 30.01
N ALA A 68 -8.88 -21.72 29.12
CA ALA A 68 -9.21 -22.42 27.88
C ALA A 68 -9.91 -23.73 28.23
N GLU A 69 -11.21 -23.80 27.92
CA GLU A 69 -11.99 -25.01 28.09
C GLU A 69 -11.47 -26.06 27.10
N ALA A 70 -10.74 -27.05 27.61
CA ALA A 70 -10.28 -28.18 26.83
C ALA A 70 -11.50 -28.93 26.29
N ALA A 71 -11.69 -28.88 24.97
CA ALA A 71 -12.77 -29.59 24.29
C ALA A 71 -12.71 -31.09 24.61
N ALA A 72 -13.86 -31.67 24.98
CA ALA A 72 -13.99 -33.09 25.24
C ALA A 72 -13.67 -33.92 23.97
N PRO A 73 -13.07 -35.12 24.11
CA PRO A 73 -12.71 -35.94 22.96
C PRO A 73 -13.98 -36.39 22.23
N VAL A 74 -14.10 -35.99 20.97
CA VAL A 74 -15.14 -36.48 20.06
C VAL A 74 -14.81 -37.92 19.65
N ASP A 75 -15.80 -38.81 19.77
CA ASP A 75 -15.72 -40.21 19.33
C ASP A 75 -15.53 -40.26 17.80
N SER A 76 -14.27 -40.30 17.36
CA SER A 76 -13.91 -40.51 15.97
C SER A 76 -14.24 -41.97 15.63
N GLY A 77 -15.23 -42.18 14.75
CA GLY A 77 -15.60 -43.49 14.23
C GLY A 77 -14.45 -44.26 13.54
N PRO A 78 -14.71 -45.16 12.58
CA PRO A 78 -13.65 -46.00 12.01
C PRO A 78 -12.47 -45.16 11.51
N ALA A 79 -11.25 -45.66 11.78
CA ALA A 79 -9.98 -44.93 11.63
C ALA A 79 -9.94 -44.08 10.36
N PRO A 80 -9.60 -42.78 10.48
CA PRO A 80 -9.61 -41.88 9.34
C PRO A 80 -8.64 -42.39 8.27
N THR A 81 -9.09 -42.42 7.02
CA THR A 81 -8.26 -42.76 5.86
C THR A 81 -7.27 -41.64 5.49
N GLY A 82 -7.11 -40.63 6.35
CA GLY A 82 -6.24 -39.48 6.18
C GLY A 82 -4.90 -39.67 6.90
N LEU A 83 -3.91 -38.83 6.56
CA LEU A 83 -2.58 -38.86 7.19
C LEU A 83 -2.59 -38.29 8.63
N VAL A 84 -3.66 -37.61 9.05
CA VAL A 84 -3.84 -36.97 10.37
C VAL A 84 -5.25 -37.24 10.92
N ASP A 85 -5.38 -37.23 12.24
CA ASP A 85 -6.65 -37.49 12.94
C ASP A 85 -7.56 -36.24 13.04
N GLU A 86 -6.96 -35.04 13.10
CA GLU A 86 -7.67 -33.76 13.23
C GLU A 86 -6.95 -32.65 12.44
N ILE A 87 -7.72 -31.70 11.90
CA ILE A 87 -7.21 -30.45 11.33
C ILE A 87 -7.94 -29.30 12.02
N VAL A 88 -7.19 -28.48 12.75
CA VAL A 88 -7.68 -27.26 13.37
C VAL A 88 -7.30 -26.09 12.48
N VAL A 89 -8.29 -25.30 12.05
CA VAL A 89 -8.07 -24.09 11.25
C VAL A 89 -8.28 -22.88 12.16
N VAL A 90 -7.25 -22.05 12.28
CA VAL A 90 -7.28 -20.80 13.04
C VAL A 90 -7.01 -19.63 12.11
N GLU A 91 -7.65 -18.50 12.39
CA GLU A 91 -7.35 -17.25 11.70
C GLU A 91 -6.08 -16.63 12.31
N GLU A 92 -5.20 -16.14 11.44
CA GLU A 92 -4.03 -15.35 11.82
C GLU A 92 -3.84 -14.27 10.74
N PRO A 93 -4.28 -13.02 11.01
CA PRO A 93 -4.17 -11.95 10.03
C PRO A 93 -2.76 -11.35 9.93
N SER A 94 -1.89 -11.58 10.91
CA SER A 94 -0.51 -11.04 10.91
C SER A 94 0.49 -12.08 10.42
N GLN A 95 1.22 -11.74 9.36
CA GLN A 95 2.28 -12.63 8.85
C GLN A 95 3.41 -12.79 9.87
N ASP A 96 3.79 -11.73 10.61
CA ASP A 96 4.78 -11.79 11.69
C ASP A 96 4.36 -12.71 12.84
N ALA A 97 3.10 -12.59 13.28
CA ALA A 97 2.57 -13.46 14.32
C ALA A 97 2.54 -14.92 13.84
N ALA A 98 2.17 -15.17 12.58
CA ALA A 98 2.21 -16.51 12.00
C ALA A 98 3.63 -17.12 12.02
N VAL A 99 4.67 -16.34 11.66
CA VAL A 99 6.07 -16.80 11.74
C VAL A 99 6.44 -17.17 13.17
N THR A 100 6.05 -16.36 14.15
CA THR A 100 6.30 -16.63 15.57
C THR A 100 5.61 -17.92 16.02
N ARG A 101 4.32 -18.08 15.69
CA ARG A 101 3.50 -19.25 16.05
C ARG A 101 4.01 -20.54 15.41
N LEU A 102 4.50 -20.47 14.16
CA LEU A 102 5.23 -21.56 13.50
C LEU A 102 6.51 -21.92 14.26
N GLY A 103 7.30 -20.91 14.65
CA GLY A 103 8.57 -21.12 15.34
C GLY A 103 8.44 -21.79 16.71
N VAL A 104 7.35 -21.52 17.43
CA VAL A 104 7.07 -22.14 18.74
C VAL A 104 6.21 -23.42 18.65
N GLY A 105 5.77 -23.81 17.45
CA GLY A 105 4.96 -25.00 17.23
C GLY A 105 3.50 -24.88 17.68
N GLU A 106 2.97 -23.66 17.74
CA GLU A 106 1.53 -23.43 18.00
C GLU A 106 0.68 -23.69 16.75
N ILE A 107 1.24 -23.44 15.57
CA ILE A 107 0.66 -23.83 14.27
C ILE A 107 1.71 -24.62 13.47
N ASP A 108 1.25 -25.59 12.68
CA ASP A 108 2.14 -26.42 11.85
C ASP A 108 2.31 -25.87 10.42
N VAL A 109 1.31 -25.15 9.92
CA VAL A 109 1.27 -24.63 8.55
C VAL A 109 0.63 -23.25 8.53
N PHE A 110 1.32 -22.28 7.93
CA PHE A 110 0.72 -21.02 7.51
C PHE A 110 0.37 -21.10 6.03
N ALA A 111 -0.92 -21.22 5.73
CA ALA A 111 -1.43 -21.49 4.39
C ALA A 111 -1.69 -20.20 3.57
N ASN A 112 -0.82 -19.20 3.71
CA ASN A 112 -0.88 -17.95 2.94
C ASN A 112 0.51 -17.58 2.40
N SER A 113 0.54 -16.75 1.35
CA SER A 113 1.79 -16.25 0.77
C SER A 113 2.39 -15.16 1.65
N VAL A 114 3.70 -15.22 1.86
CA VAL A 114 4.48 -14.14 2.48
C VAL A 114 5.24 -13.44 1.38
N SER A 115 4.87 -12.20 1.11
CA SER A 115 5.48 -11.35 0.08
C SER A 115 6.15 -10.11 0.64
N ASP A 116 6.07 -9.91 1.96
CA ASP A 116 6.81 -8.88 2.67
C ASP A 116 8.29 -9.32 2.81
N PRO A 117 9.25 -8.49 2.35
CA PRO A 117 10.67 -8.82 2.41
C PRO A 117 11.22 -9.02 3.84
N GLU A 118 10.73 -8.25 4.81
CA GLU A 118 11.18 -8.31 6.20
C GLU A 118 10.66 -9.57 6.88
N VAL A 119 9.38 -9.89 6.66
CA VAL A 119 8.78 -11.14 7.16
C VAL A 119 9.46 -12.35 6.52
N PHE A 120 9.79 -12.30 5.22
CA PHE A 120 10.51 -13.39 4.58
C PHE A 120 11.93 -13.59 5.14
N GLN A 121 12.61 -12.50 5.54
CA GLN A 121 13.89 -12.60 6.24
C GLN A 121 13.74 -13.28 7.61
N SER A 122 12.65 -13.00 8.35
CA SER A 122 12.40 -13.64 9.64
C SER A 122 12.14 -15.14 9.52
N ILE A 123 11.44 -15.59 8.46
CA ILE A 123 11.27 -17.01 8.11
C ILE A 123 12.62 -17.70 7.91
N GLN A 124 13.52 -17.06 7.14
CA GLN A 124 14.86 -17.59 6.88
C GLN A 124 15.71 -17.66 8.15
N ALA A 125 15.69 -16.59 8.96
CA ALA A 125 16.42 -16.53 10.22
C ALA A 125 15.95 -17.58 11.23
N ALA A 126 14.64 -17.86 11.26
CA ALA A 126 14.04 -18.91 12.08
C ALA A 126 14.30 -20.33 11.55
N GLY A 127 14.85 -20.49 10.33
CA GLY A 127 15.08 -21.79 9.72
C GLY A 127 13.80 -22.55 9.37
N LEU A 128 12.67 -21.83 9.23
CA LEU A 128 11.40 -22.42 8.86
C LEU A 128 11.42 -22.91 7.41
N LYS A 129 10.73 -24.01 7.14
CA LYS A 129 10.59 -24.54 5.79
C LYS A 129 9.53 -23.74 5.03
N TYR A 130 9.82 -23.40 3.79
CA TYR A 130 8.90 -22.70 2.89
C TYR A 130 8.99 -23.27 1.48
N ALA A 131 7.99 -22.94 0.66
CA ALA A 131 7.96 -23.26 -0.76
C ALA A 131 7.63 -22.01 -1.57
N GLN A 132 8.34 -21.80 -2.67
CA GLN A 132 8.05 -20.72 -3.60
C GLN A 132 6.90 -21.11 -4.53
N SER A 133 5.94 -20.20 -4.74
CA SER A 133 4.79 -20.40 -5.61
C SER A 133 4.48 -19.13 -6.40
N TYR A 134 3.96 -19.29 -7.63
CA TYR A 134 3.49 -18.21 -8.50
C TYR A 134 1.96 -18.26 -8.67
N GLY A 135 1.24 -18.61 -7.59
CA GLY A 135 -0.21 -18.82 -7.61
C GLY A 135 -1.05 -17.54 -7.53
N ASN A 136 -0.48 -16.46 -7.00
CA ASN A 136 -1.18 -15.19 -6.78
C ASN A 136 -0.59 -14.07 -7.64
N TYR A 137 -1.34 -12.99 -7.79
CA TYR A 137 -0.91 -11.78 -8.50
C TYR A 137 -1.65 -10.56 -7.98
N SER A 138 -0.97 -9.42 -8.02
CA SER A 138 -1.56 -8.09 -7.85
C SER A 138 -1.84 -7.50 -9.22
N GLU A 139 -2.92 -6.75 -9.35
CA GLU A 139 -3.34 -6.14 -10.61
C GLU A 139 -4.13 -4.85 -10.36
N LEU A 140 -4.29 -4.04 -11.41
CA LEU A 140 -5.11 -2.83 -11.41
C LEU A 140 -6.39 -3.11 -12.18
N THR A 141 -7.51 -3.20 -11.46
CA THR A 141 -8.83 -3.27 -12.08
C THR A 141 -9.38 -1.87 -12.31
N PHE A 142 -9.65 -1.53 -13.57
CA PHE A 142 -10.26 -0.25 -13.95
C PHE A 142 -11.78 -0.38 -14.11
N ASN A 143 -12.52 0.62 -13.64
CA ASN A 143 -13.95 0.76 -13.94
C ASN A 143 -14.15 1.35 -15.36
N PRO A 144 -14.71 0.61 -16.33
CA PRO A 144 -14.87 1.09 -17.70
C PRO A 144 -16.18 1.87 -17.93
N ALA A 145 -17.01 2.12 -16.92
CA ALA A 145 -18.27 2.85 -17.08
C ALA A 145 -18.02 4.34 -17.38
N GLY A 146 -18.75 4.93 -18.33
CA GLY A 146 -18.60 6.35 -18.71
C GLY A 146 -18.70 6.57 -20.22
N PRO A 147 -18.02 7.59 -20.78
CA PRO A 147 -16.94 8.39 -20.17
C PRO A 147 -17.40 9.45 -19.18
N VAL A 148 -18.69 9.76 -19.10
CA VAL A 148 -19.25 10.65 -18.07
C VAL A 148 -20.25 9.86 -17.23
N PHE A 149 -20.16 9.95 -15.90
CA PHE A 149 -21.09 9.26 -15.02
C PHE A 149 -22.45 9.96 -14.99
N GLU A 150 -23.52 9.25 -15.33
CA GLU A 150 -24.89 9.81 -15.40
C GLU A 150 -25.36 10.48 -14.10
N GLY A 151 -24.88 10.02 -12.94
CA GLY A 151 -25.28 10.53 -11.63
C GLY A 151 -24.50 11.74 -11.12
N THR A 152 -23.28 11.98 -11.62
CA THR A 152 -22.39 13.04 -11.10
C THR A 152 -21.91 14.03 -12.15
N GLY A 153 -21.99 13.69 -13.44
CA GLY A 153 -21.39 14.50 -14.51
C GLY A 153 -19.86 14.44 -14.55
N LYS A 154 -19.21 13.72 -13.62
CA LYS A 154 -17.74 13.59 -13.59
C LYS A 154 -17.23 12.73 -14.73
N LEU A 155 -16.11 13.13 -15.31
CA LEU A 155 -15.40 12.38 -16.33
C LEU A 155 -14.68 11.17 -15.73
N ASN A 156 -14.82 10.01 -16.36
CA ASN A 156 -14.02 8.81 -16.13
C ASN A 156 -13.17 8.51 -17.38
N PRO A 157 -11.86 8.84 -17.37
CA PRO A 157 -11.00 8.57 -18.50
C PRO A 157 -10.78 7.07 -18.74
N PHE A 158 -10.95 6.23 -17.70
CA PHE A 158 -10.81 4.78 -17.84
C PHE A 158 -11.97 4.11 -18.58
N ALA A 159 -13.03 4.84 -18.97
CA ALA A 159 -13.98 4.34 -19.96
C ALA A 159 -13.31 4.12 -21.33
N VAL A 160 -12.27 4.89 -21.65
CA VAL A 160 -11.53 4.82 -22.91
C VAL A 160 -10.53 3.65 -22.90
N PRO A 161 -10.63 2.68 -23.83
CA PRO A 161 -9.70 1.54 -23.87
C PRO A 161 -8.23 1.94 -24.04
N ALA A 162 -7.94 3.00 -24.80
CA ALA A 162 -6.58 3.48 -25.03
C ALA A 162 -5.94 4.05 -23.75
N VAL A 163 -6.72 4.72 -22.89
CA VAL A 163 -6.23 5.17 -21.56
C VAL A 163 -5.89 3.97 -20.69
N ARG A 164 -6.75 2.93 -20.65
CA ARG A 164 -6.44 1.69 -19.93
C ARG A 164 -5.22 0.95 -20.49
N GLU A 165 -5.05 0.95 -21.82
CA GLU A 165 -3.86 0.37 -22.44
C GLU A 165 -2.60 1.15 -22.03
N ALA A 166 -2.68 2.49 -21.98
CA ALA A 166 -1.58 3.37 -21.61
C ALA A 166 -1.02 3.09 -20.21
N MET A 167 -1.87 2.65 -19.28
CA MET A 167 -1.43 2.23 -17.94
C MET A 167 -0.40 1.10 -17.97
N ASN A 168 -0.37 0.27 -19.02
CA ASN A 168 0.66 -0.75 -19.15
C ASN A 168 2.05 -0.17 -19.38
N TRP A 169 2.15 0.97 -20.08
CA TRP A 169 3.42 1.67 -20.26
C TRP A 169 3.75 2.57 -19.07
N LEU A 170 2.73 3.16 -18.42
CA LEU A 170 2.92 4.08 -17.30
C LEU A 170 3.47 3.38 -16.04
N VAL A 171 2.99 2.19 -15.73
CA VAL A 171 3.36 1.49 -14.48
C VAL A 171 4.69 0.76 -14.64
N ASP A 172 5.68 1.11 -13.82
CA ASP A 172 6.96 0.42 -13.76
C ASP A 172 6.82 -0.86 -12.90
N ARG A 173 6.73 -2.01 -13.58
CA ARG A 173 6.60 -3.31 -12.94
C ARG A 173 7.91 -3.81 -12.35
N ASP A 174 9.04 -3.36 -12.88
CA ASP A 174 10.36 -3.73 -12.36
C ASP A 174 10.57 -3.00 -11.02
N TYR A 175 10.26 -1.71 -10.95
CA TYR A 175 10.23 -0.96 -9.68
C TYR A 175 9.35 -1.64 -8.63
N ILE A 176 8.10 -1.99 -8.96
CA ILE A 176 7.21 -2.70 -8.03
C ILE A 176 7.84 -4.02 -7.55
N SER A 177 8.42 -4.78 -8.47
CA SER A 177 8.97 -6.11 -8.16
C SER A 177 10.26 -6.05 -7.33
N GLU A 178 11.12 -5.07 -7.60
CA GLU A 178 12.46 -4.95 -7.02
C GLU A 178 12.43 -4.13 -5.73
N GLU A 179 11.76 -2.98 -5.74
CA GLU A 179 11.77 -2.03 -4.62
C GLU A 179 10.67 -2.31 -3.60
N LEU A 180 9.43 -2.58 -4.04
CA LEU A 180 8.32 -2.81 -3.10
C LEU A 180 8.28 -4.25 -2.59
N TYR A 181 8.42 -5.23 -3.49
CA TYR A 181 8.44 -6.65 -3.12
C TYR A 181 9.82 -7.18 -2.76
N GLY A 182 10.89 -6.38 -2.80
CA GLY A 182 12.25 -6.83 -2.45
C GLY A 182 12.73 -8.04 -3.26
N GLY A 183 12.27 -8.19 -4.50
CA GLY A 183 12.58 -9.35 -5.37
C GLY A 183 11.74 -10.61 -5.12
N LEU A 184 10.73 -10.56 -4.23
CA LEU A 184 9.81 -11.67 -3.98
C LEU A 184 8.65 -11.77 -4.98
N ALA A 185 8.55 -10.80 -5.89
CA ALA A 185 7.61 -10.82 -7.00
C ALA A 185 8.33 -10.96 -8.35
N VAL A 186 7.55 -11.12 -9.41
CA VAL A 186 8.03 -11.02 -10.78
C VAL A 186 7.05 -10.18 -11.60
N PRO A 187 7.55 -9.32 -12.51
CA PRO A 187 6.69 -8.56 -13.42
C PRO A 187 5.74 -9.46 -14.21
N ARG A 188 4.46 -9.10 -14.21
CA ARG A 188 3.41 -9.82 -14.95
C ARG A 188 2.79 -8.91 -16.01
N TYR A 189 2.92 -9.32 -17.27
CA TYR A 189 2.35 -8.63 -18.43
C TYR A 189 1.13 -9.36 -19.00
N LEU A 190 1.03 -10.66 -18.77
CA LEU A 190 0.07 -11.54 -19.42
C LEU A 190 -0.76 -12.32 -18.39
N PRO A 191 -1.94 -12.81 -18.80
CA PRO A 191 -2.73 -13.73 -17.97
C PRO A 191 -2.02 -15.06 -17.67
N ILE A 192 -0.93 -15.37 -18.38
CA ILE A 192 -0.06 -16.53 -18.12
C ILE A 192 1.29 -16.06 -17.60
N THR A 193 1.89 -16.80 -16.66
CA THR A 193 3.20 -16.47 -16.08
C THR A 193 4.31 -17.32 -16.71
N ARG A 194 5.55 -16.85 -16.60
CA ARG A 194 6.74 -17.57 -17.10
C ARG A 194 6.94 -18.95 -16.47
N ALA A 195 6.36 -19.19 -15.29
CA ALA A 195 6.44 -20.47 -14.59
C ALA A 195 5.49 -21.53 -15.18
N PHE A 196 4.53 -21.14 -16.03
CA PHE A 196 3.53 -22.06 -16.57
C PHE A 196 3.99 -22.68 -17.90
N PRO A 197 3.73 -23.98 -18.15
CA PRO A 197 4.10 -24.63 -19.42
C PRO A 197 3.53 -23.95 -20.67
N ASP A 198 2.37 -23.29 -20.56
CA ASP A 198 1.75 -22.58 -21.68
C ASP A 198 2.54 -21.35 -22.11
N TYR A 199 3.27 -20.70 -21.19
CA TYR A 199 4.18 -19.63 -21.57
C TYR A 199 5.29 -20.14 -22.48
N ALA A 200 5.89 -21.31 -22.15
CA ALA A 200 6.93 -21.90 -22.99
C ALA A 200 6.42 -22.24 -24.40
N ARG A 201 5.15 -22.64 -24.53
CA ARG A 201 4.51 -22.90 -25.84
C ARG A 201 4.26 -21.64 -26.67
N LEU A 202 4.12 -20.49 -26.00
CA LEU A 202 3.78 -19.21 -26.62
C LEU A 202 4.91 -18.18 -26.49
N VAL A 203 6.14 -18.63 -26.21
CA VAL A 203 7.25 -17.75 -25.79
C VAL A 203 7.54 -16.63 -26.78
N ASP A 204 7.49 -16.93 -28.08
CA ASP A 204 7.77 -15.92 -29.12
C ASP A 204 6.75 -14.77 -29.08
N VAL A 205 5.46 -15.10 -28.96
CA VAL A 205 4.37 -14.12 -28.88
C VAL A 205 4.40 -13.40 -27.54
N ALA A 206 4.64 -14.13 -26.45
CA ALA A 206 4.70 -13.56 -25.11
C ALA A 206 5.82 -12.52 -25.00
N ARG A 207 7.02 -12.84 -25.50
CA ARG A 207 8.15 -11.91 -25.50
C ARG A 207 7.92 -10.68 -26.35
N GLN A 208 7.26 -10.81 -27.51
CA GLN A 208 6.88 -9.65 -28.32
C GLN A 208 5.91 -8.73 -27.57
N LEU A 209 4.92 -9.29 -26.86
CA LEU A 209 3.98 -8.51 -26.06
C LEU A 209 4.66 -7.85 -24.84
N GLU A 210 5.53 -8.56 -24.14
CA GLU A 210 6.33 -8.00 -23.04
C GLU A 210 7.18 -6.81 -23.52
N LEU A 211 7.81 -6.92 -24.70
CA LEU A 211 8.56 -5.81 -25.29
C LEU A 211 7.65 -4.65 -25.73
N LYS A 212 6.48 -4.96 -26.30
CA LYS A 212 5.50 -3.94 -26.72
C LYS A 212 5.01 -3.11 -25.52
N TYR A 213 4.85 -3.74 -24.36
CA TYR A 213 4.31 -3.15 -23.15
C TYR A 213 5.37 -2.91 -22.06
N ALA A 214 6.66 -2.87 -22.43
CA ALA A 214 7.72 -2.43 -21.53
C ALA A 214 7.43 -1.01 -21.01
N HIS A 215 7.94 -0.70 -19.82
CA HIS A 215 7.73 0.60 -19.18
C HIS A 215 8.19 1.73 -20.11
N ASP A 216 7.28 2.66 -20.41
CA ASP A 216 7.46 3.78 -21.33
C ASP A 216 6.51 4.91 -20.91
N PRO A 217 6.85 5.67 -19.85
CA PRO A 217 5.96 6.67 -19.28
C PRO A 217 5.70 7.82 -20.26
N ASP A 218 6.65 8.13 -21.15
CA ASP A 218 6.48 9.19 -22.15
C ASP A 218 5.39 8.83 -23.17
N LYS A 219 5.41 7.59 -23.68
CA LYS A 219 4.34 7.08 -24.54
C LYS A 219 3.00 7.00 -23.82
N ALA A 220 3.00 6.62 -22.54
CA ALA A 220 1.78 6.59 -21.75
C ALA A 220 1.15 7.99 -21.67
N ARG A 221 1.96 9.01 -21.33
CA ARG A 221 1.51 10.39 -21.27
C ARG A 221 1.01 10.89 -22.63
N GLU A 222 1.72 10.60 -23.72
CA GLU A 222 1.27 10.96 -25.08
C GLU A 222 -0.14 10.43 -25.38
N VAL A 223 -0.38 9.13 -25.11
CA VAL A 223 -1.68 8.50 -25.36
C VAL A 223 -2.75 9.07 -24.44
N ILE A 224 -2.47 9.21 -23.13
CA ILE A 224 -3.43 9.73 -22.16
C ILE A 224 -3.80 11.18 -22.53
N THR A 225 -2.84 12.05 -22.77
CA THR A 225 -3.07 13.44 -23.19
C THR A 225 -3.96 13.51 -24.43
N ALA A 226 -3.64 12.75 -25.47
CA ALA A 226 -4.41 12.76 -26.71
C ALA A 226 -5.86 12.27 -26.51
N GLU A 227 -6.11 11.33 -25.61
CA GLU A 227 -7.47 10.86 -25.30
C GLU A 227 -8.22 11.82 -24.37
N MET A 228 -7.55 12.41 -23.39
CA MET A 228 -8.13 13.42 -22.50
C MET A 228 -8.63 14.65 -23.29
N GLU A 229 -7.82 15.15 -24.22
CA GLU A 229 -8.22 16.25 -25.11
C GLU A 229 -9.44 15.89 -25.98
N LYS A 230 -9.51 14.65 -26.49
CA LYS A 230 -10.68 14.17 -27.26
C LYS A 230 -11.94 14.08 -26.41
N LEU A 231 -11.80 13.80 -25.12
CA LEU A 231 -12.89 13.81 -24.15
C LEU A 231 -13.34 15.24 -23.80
N GLY A 232 -12.65 16.27 -24.28
CA GLY A 232 -12.95 17.67 -23.95
C GLY A 232 -12.37 18.11 -22.61
N ALA A 233 -11.42 17.35 -22.06
CA ALA A 233 -10.65 17.77 -20.90
C ALA A 233 -9.47 18.65 -21.33
N GLU A 234 -9.10 19.60 -20.48
CA GLU A 234 -8.01 20.54 -20.71
C GLU A 234 -7.00 20.47 -19.56
N MET A 235 -5.71 20.58 -19.86
CA MET A 235 -4.66 20.65 -18.84
C MET A 235 -4.54 22.10 -18.34
N VAL A 236 -4.83 22.34 -17.07
CA VAL A 236 -4.76 23.66 -16.42
C VAL A 236 -3.91 23.52 -15.14
N ASP A 237 -2.83 24.30 -15.05
CA ASP A 237 -1.91 24.29 -13.90
C ASP A 237 -1.39 22.89 -13.52
N GLY A 238 -1.20 22.01 -14.51
CA GLY A 238 -0.72 20.64 -14.32
C GLY A 238 -1.81 19.63 -13.94
N GLN A 239 -3.08 20.04 -13.91
CA GLN A 239 -4.21 19.15 -13.61
C GLN A 239 -5.19 19.11 -14.79
N TRP A 240 -5.73 17.92 -15.06
CA TRP A 240 -6.82 17.77 -16.03
C TRP A 240 -8.11 18.36 -15.46
N GLN A 241 -8.76 19.21 -16.24
CA GLN A 241 -10.06 19.82 -15.95
C GLN A 241 -11.07 19.36 -17.00
N TYR A 242 -12.28 19.02 -16.58
CA TYR A 242 -13.41 18.72 -17.46
C TYR A 242 -14.61 19.57 -17.03
N GLU A 243 -15.22 20.31 -17.97
CA GLU A 243 -16.33 21.23 -17.67
C GLU A 243 -16.05 22.26 -16.55
N GLY A 244 -14.77 22.60 -16.34
CA GLY A 244 -14.32 23.57 -15.34
C GLY A 244 -14.09 22.99 -13.94
N GLU A 245 -14.19 21.66 -13.78
CA GLU A 245 -13.84 20.95 -12.53
C GLU A 245 -12.68 19.97 -12.73
N PRO A 246 -11.81 19.76 -11.71
CA PRO A 246 -10.72 18.81 -11.81
C PRO A 246 -11.23 17.39 -12.08
N VAL A 247 -10.53 16.66 -12.96
CA VAL A 247 -10.79 15.24 -13.19
C VAL A 247 -10.29 14.45 -11.99
N GLU A 248 -11.21 13.95 -11.19
CA GLU A 248 -10.92 13.21 -9.97
C GLU A 248 -10.89 11.70 -10.24
N ILE A 249 -9.78 11.05 -9.89
CA ILE A 249 -9.64 9.60 -9.91
C ILE A 249 -9.62 9.07 -8.48
N ILE A 250 -10.56 8.19 -8.17
CA ILE A 250 -10.63 7.51 -6.88
C ILE A 250 -9.95 6.15 -7.00
N VAL A 251 -8.85 5.96 -6.27
CA VAL A 251 -8.13 4.69 -6.19
C VAL A 251 -8.57 3.96 -4.93
N LEU A 252 -9.11 2.74 -5.09
CA LEU A 252 -9.49 1.89 -3.96
C LEU A 252 -8.33 0.95 -3.62
N ILE A 253 -7.71 1.17 -2.46
CA ILE A 253 -6.47 0.51 -2.07
C ILE A 253 -6.75 -0.42 -0.87
N ARG A 254 -6.19 -1.63 -0.93
CA ARG A 254 -6.18 -2.60 0.18
C ARG A 254 -5.01 -2.29 1.11
N THR A 255 -5.21 -2.34 2.42
CA THR A 255 -4.27 -1.79 3.42
C THR A 255 -3.45 -2.85 4.16
N GLU A 256 -3.71 -4.13 3.92
CA GLU A 256 -3.18 -5.22 4.74
C GLU A 256 -1.83 -5.80 4.27
N ASP A 257 -1.31 -5.35 3.13
CA ASP A 257 -0.02 -5.78 2.58
C ASP A 257 0.53 -4.75 1.56
N VAL A 258 1.59 -5.14 0.85
CA VAL A 258 2.32 -4.37 -0.19
C VAL A 258 1.42 -3.72 -1.24
N ARG A 259 0.16 -4.16 -1.40
CA ARG A 259 -0.81 -3.47 -2.26
C ARG A 259 -1.12 -2.04 -1.81
N ASN A 260 -0.90 -1.71 -0.55
CA ASN A 260 -0.99 -0.34 -0.08
C ASN A 260 0.06 0.54 -0.77
N GLU A 261 1.34 0.16 -0.69
CA GLU A 261 2.43 0.89 -1.35
C GLU A 261 2.28 0.92 -2.88
N ILE A 262 1.80 -0.18 -3.50
CA ILE A 262 1.53 -0.21 -4.94
C ILE A 262 0.41 0.77 -5.30
N GLY A 263 -0.65 0.82 -4.49
CA GLY A 263 -1.76 1.74 -4.68
C GLY A 263 -1.31 3.20 -4.61
N ASP A 264 -0.51 3.54 -3.59
CA ASP A 264 0.05 4.89 -3.42
C ASP A 264 1.00 5.26 -4.57
N TYR A 265 1.86 4.33 -4.99
CA TYR A 265 2.73 4.51 -6.15
C TYR A 265 1.93 4.85 -7.42
N VAL A 266 0.87 4.08 -7.70
CA VAL A 266 0.02 4.31 -8.90
C VAL A 266 -0.80 5.59 -8.78
N ALA A 267 -1.28 5.92 -7.58
CA ALA A 267 -2.01 7.18 -7.35
C ALA A 267 -1.11 8.40 -7.62
N ASN A 268 0.13 8.39 -7.09
CA ASN A 268 1.10 9.45 -7.33
C ASN A 268 1.44 9.59 -8.82
N LEU A 269 1.62 8.48 -9.55
CA LEU A 269 1.85 8.50 -11.00
C LEU A 269 0.71 9.13 -11.81
N LEU A 270 -0.52 9.10 -11.29
CA LEU A 270 -1.69 9.69 -11.95
C LEU A 270 -1.93 11.14 -11.53
N GLU A 271 -1.35 11.57 -10.41
CA GLU A 271 -1.37 12.95 -9.93
C GLU A 271 -0.31 13.82 -10.62
N ASP A 272 0.86 13.24 -10.94
CA ASP A 272 2.01 13.87 -11.62
C ASP A 272 1.85 14.04 -13.15
#